data_AF-A0A243AVM9-F1
#
_entry.id   AF-A0A243AVM9-F1
#
_cell.length_a   1.000
_cell.length_b   1.000
_cell.length_c   1.000
_cell.angle_alpha   90.00
_cell.angle_beta   90.00
_cell.angle_gamma   90.00
#
_symmetry.space_group_name_H-M   'P 1'
#
loop_
_entity.id
_entity.type
_entity.pdbx_description
1 polymer ?
#
loop_
_entity_poly.entity_id
_entity_poly.type
_entity_poly.pdbx_seq_one_letter_code
_entity_poly.pdbx_strand_id
1 'polypeptide(L)'
;MFEELKFVFKVVIDLANDYESYHDKYGMKSLTVSPSGMQELKEFKNSSEGKELEKRENALYYFLKALDYEVIKVIQVVMYLGRDQDYDKNDTPEKIYSEYRHYFGSKGWDEKDIIINTVTEKISLGKYLQDGLGILGVRV
;
A
#
# COMPACT_ATOMS: atom_id res chain seq x y z
N MET A 1 -15.84 -6.70 -11.14
CA MET A 1 -14.75 -6.66 -10.13
C MET A 1 -14.02 -5.32 -10.11
N PHE A 2 -13.06 -5.03 -11.00
CA PHE A 2 -12.29 -3.78 -10.88
C PHE A 2 -13.11 -2.51 -11.05
N GLU A 3 -14.11 -2.51 -11.93
CA GLU A 3 -15.06 -1.40 -12.07
C GLU A 3 -15.79 -1.07 -10.76
N GLU A 4 -16.19 -2.09 -9.99
CA GLU A 4 -16.86 -1.91 -8.70
C GLU A 4 -15.89 -1.43 -7.61
N LEU A 5 -14.60 -1.76 -7.75
CA LEU A 5 -13.55 -1.38 -6.81
C LEU A 5 -12.85 -0.08 -7.18
N LYS A 6 -13.19 0.58 -8.31
CA LYS A 6 -12.53 1.83 -8.74
C LYS A 6 -12.54 2.90 -7.66
N PHE A 7 -13.67 3.09 -7.00
CA PHE A 7 -13.79 4.06 -5.90
C PHE A 7 -12.87 3.68 -4.73
N VAL A 8 -12.83 2.39 -4.36
CA VAL A 8 -11.94 1.90 -3.28
C VAL A 8 -10.49 2.17 -3.65
N PHE A 9 -10.06 1.77 -4.84
CA PHE A 9 -8.68 2.00 -5.31
C PHE A 9 -8.34 3.48 -5.34
N LYS A 10 -9.25 4.33 -5.83
CA LYS A 10 -9.05 5.78 -5.83
C LYS A 10 -8.78 6.30 -4.42
N VAL A 11 -9.62 5.94 -3.44
CA VAL A 11 -9.44 6.40 -2.05
C VAL A 11 -8.13 5.89 -1.45
N VAL A 12 -7.78 4.61 -1.68
CA VAL A 12 -6.51 4.05 -1.18
C VAL A 12 -5.31 4.78 -1.80
N ILE A 13 -5.34 5.04 -3.11
CA ILE A 13 -4.28 5.76 -3.82
C ILE A 13 -4.16 7.19 -3.30
N ASP A 14 -5.28 7.89 -3.14
CA ASP A 14 -5.30 9.28 -2.63
C ASP A 14 -4.73 9.35 -1.20
N LEU A 15 -5.11 8.42 -0.31
CA LEU A 15 -4.56 8.32 1.06
C LEU A 15 -3.08 7.94 1.09
N ALA A 16 -2.66 7.00 0.24
CA ALA A 16 -1.26 6.59 0.13
C ALA A 16 -0.37 7.73 -0.39
N ASN A 17 -0.83 8.46 -1.40
CA ASN A 17 -0.10 9.59 -1.96
C ASN A 17 0.00 10.78 -0.99
N ASP A 18 -1.04 11.05 -0.19
CA ASP A 18 -0.98 12.06 0.87
C ASP A 18 0.03 11.67 1.96
N TYR A 19 0.01 10.40 2.38
CA TYR A 19 1.00 9.87 3.33
C TYR A 19 2.43 9.98 2.77
N GLU A 20 2.69 9.50 1.55
CA GLU A 20 4.00 9.55 0.88
C GLU A 20 4.50 11.00 0.75
N SER A 21 3.66 11.90 0.24
CA SER A 21 4.02 13.31 0.04
C SER A 21 4.40 14.02 1.36
N TYR A 22 3.68 13.70 2.44
CA TYR A 22 3.99 14.25 3.76
C TYR A 22 5.26 13.62 4.36
N HIS A 23 5.41 12.30 4.22
CA HIS A 23 6.59 11.56 4.63
C HIS A 23 7.86 12.09 3.94
N ASP A 24 7.83 12.33 2.64
CA ASP A 24 9.00 12.83 1.89
C ASP A 24 9.43 14.22 2.34
N LYS A 25 8.45 15.05 2.73
CA LYS A 25 8.69 16.43 3.15
C LYS A 25 9.15 16.55 4.60
N TYR A 26 8.57 15.75 5.50
CA TYR A 26 8.69 15.93 6.94
C TYR A 26 9.15 14.70 7.72
N GLY A 27 9.13 13.53 7.08
CA GLY A 27 9.56 12.27 7.69
C GLY A 27 11.05 12.24 8.01
N MET A 28 11.42 11.39 8.97
CA MET A 28 12.82 11.18 9.32
C MET A 28 13.55 10.48 8.16
N LYS A 29 14.59 11.13 7.64
CA LYS A 29 15.37 10.60 6.50
C LYS A 29 16.31 9.45 6.87
N SER A 30 16.70 9.37 8.13
CA SER A 30 17.60 8.35 8.64
C SER A 30 17.32 8.13 10.13
N LEU A 31 17.45 6.89 10.55
CA LEU A 31 17.28 6.46 11.93
C LEU A 31 18.44 5.55 12.31
N THR A 32 18.99 5.76 13.51
CA THR A 32 20.01 4.87 14.08
C THR A 32 19.48 4.23 15.35
N VAL A 33 19.91 3.00 15.64
CA VAL A 33 19.56 2.28 16.88
C VAL A 33 20.36 2.75 18.10
N SER A 34 21.07 3.87 17.98
CA SER A 34 21.82 4.48 19.09
C SER A 34 20.88 5.16 20.08
N PRO A 35 21.31 5.40 21.34
CA PRO A 35 20.50 6.14 22.31
C PRO A 35 20.07 7.52 21.80
N SER A 36 20.94 8.24 21.08
CA SER A 36 20.60 9.54 20.49
C SER A 36 19.59 9.40 19.34
N GLY A 37 19.74 8.41 18.47
CA GLY A 37 18.77 8.14 17.40
C GLY A 37 17.39 7.74 17.93
N MET A 38 17.34 6.98 19.02
CA MET A 38 16.10 6.66 19.73
C MET A 38 15.45 7.89 20.37
N GLN A 39 16.26 8.83 20.88
CA GLN A 39 15.76 10.10 21.38
C GLN A 39 15.20 10.98 20.27
N GLU A 40 15.91 11.12 19.15
CA GLU A 40 15.46 11.85 17.96
C GLU A 40 14.12 11.29 17.44
N LEU A 41 13.97 9.95 17.39
CA LEU A 41 12.71 9.31 17.05
C LEU A 41 11.58 9.70 18.00
N LYS A 42 11.85 9.69 19.30
CA LYS A 42 10.86 10.05 20.31
C LYS A 42 10.47 11.53 20.21
N GLU A 43 11.43 12.41 19.96
CA GLU A 43 11.19 13.85 19.77
C GLU A 43 10.36 14.09 18.51
N PHE A 44 10.72 13.45 17.40
CA PHE A 44 9.95 13.51 16.15
C PHE A 44 8.51 13.02 16.34
N LYS A 45 8.32 11.82 16.92
CA LYS A 45 6.97 11.28 17.19
C LYS A 45 6.10 12.21 18.05
N ASN A 46 6.71 13.02 18.91
CA ASN A 46 5.99 13.98 19.75
C ASN A 46 5.77 15.35 19.10
N SER A 47 6.47 15.65 18.00
CA SER A 47 6.35 16.91 17.26
C SER A 47 5.01 17.03 16.53
N SER A 48 4.72 18.22 16.00
CA SER A 48 3.56 18.44 15.13
C SER A 48 3.62 17.55 13.89
N GLU A 49 4.78 17.45 13.28
CA GLU A 49 5.02 16.69 12.05
C GLU A 49 4.89 15.19 12.28
N GLY A 50 5.48 14.65 13.35
CA GLY A 50 5.36 13.22 13.65
C GLY A 50 3.92 12.80 13.93
N LYS A 51 3.15 13.60 14.68
CA LYS A 51 1.73 13.33 14.94
C LYS A 51 0.88 13.42 13.68
N GLU A 52 1.17 14.38 12.82
CA GLU A 52 0.42 14.61 11.58
C GLU A 52 0.79 13.56 10.51
N LEU A 53 2.01 13.02 10.54
CA LEU A 53 2.42 11.83 9.77
C LEU A 53 1.70 10.56 10.27
N GLU A 54 1.72 10.30 11.58
CA GLU A 54 1.02 9.17 12.21
C GLU A 54 -0.49 9.21 11.91
N LYS A 55 -1.11 10.39 11.90
CA LYS A 55 -2.52 10.56 11.54
C LYS A 55 -2.81 10.15 10.10
N ARG A 56 -1.92 10.45 9.15
CA ARG A 56 -2.07 10.05 7.73
C ARG A 56 -1.91 8.55 7.55
N GLU A 57 -0.88 7.99 8.17
CA GLU A 57 -0.67 6.54 8.19
C GLU A 57 -1.91 5.81 8.76
N ASN A 58 -2.43 6.30 9.88
CA ASN A 58 -3.64 5.78 10.50
C ASN A 58 -4.88 5.92 9.59
N ALA A 59 -5.04 7.04 8.86
CA ALA A 59 -6.16 7.20 7.94
C ALA A 59 -6.18 6.12 6.86
N LEU A 60 -5.02 5.82 6.27
CA LEU A 60 -4.86 4.71 5.32
C LEU A 60 -5.14 3.34 5.99
N TYR A 61 -4.51 3.09 7.14
CA TYR A 61 -4.66 1.83 7.88
C TYR A 61 -6.12 1.54 8.24
N TYR A 62 -6.82 2.50 8.85
CA TYR A 62 -8.21 2.32 9.27
C TYR A 62 -9.18 2.21 8.09
N PHE A 63 -8.91 2.91 6.98
CA PHE A 63 -9.69 2.73 5.76
C PHE A 63 -9.56 1.29 5.25
N LEU A 64 -8.33 0.76 5.11
CA LEU A 64 -8.10 -0.63 4.71
C LEU A 64 -8.73 -1.63 5.70
N LYS A 65 -8.61 -1.36 7.00
CA LYS A 65 -9.19 -2.21 8.05
C LYS A 65 -10.71 -2.35 7.94
N ALA A 66 -11.41 -1.32 7.45
CA ALA A 66 -12.85 -1.36 7.25
C ALA A 66 -13.29 -2.16 6.01
N LEU A 67 -12.39 -2.44 5.07
CA LEU A 67 -12.70 -3.19 3.84
C LEU A 67 -12.84 -4.68 4.10
N ASP A 68 -13.57 -5.40 3.25
CA ASP A 68 -13.64 -6.86 3.34
C ASP A 68 -12.28 -7.52 3.09
N TYR A 69 -12.06 -8.68 3.70
CA TYR A 69 -10.81 -9.41 3.54
C TYR A 69 -10.50 -9.73 2.08
N GLU A 70 -11.52 -10.06 1.28
CA GLU A 70 -11.34 -10.29 -0.16
C GLU A 70 -10.87 -9.04 -0.91
N VAL A 71 -11.35 -7.85 -0.53
CA VAL A 71 -10.89 -6.58 -1.12
C VAL A 71 -9.42 -6.33 -0.76
N ILE A 72 -9.02 -6.60 0.48
CA ILE A 72 -7.61 -6.49 0.90
C ILE A 72 -6.69 -7.39 0.07
N LYS A 73 -7.12 -8.62 -0.21
CA LYS A 73 -6.33 -9.52 -1.05
C LYS A 73 -6.23 -9.02 -2.50
N VAL A 74 -7.30 -8.41 -3.03
CA VAL A 74 -7.28 -7.78 -4.37
C VAL A 74 -6.27 -6.63 -4.38
N ILE A 75 -6.27 -5.77 -3.36
CA ILE A 75 -5.31 -4.67 -3.20
C ILE A 75 -3.87 -5.21 -3.14
N GLN A 76 -3.63 -6.27 -2.36
CA GLN A 76 -2.31 -6.89 -2.28
C GLN A 76 -1.84 -7.38 -3.65
N VAL A 77 -2.68 -8.10 -4.40
CA VAL A 77 -2.34 -8.57 -5.75
C VAL A 77 -1.96 -7.42 -6.67
N VAL A 78 -2.79 -6.37 -6.72
CA VAL A 78 -2.55 -5.21 -7.59
C VAL A 78 -1.28 -4.47 -7.20
N MET A 79 -1.02 -4.29 -5.90
CA MET A 79 0.20 -3.68 -5.40
C MET A 79 1.44 -4.45 -5.84
N TYR A 80 1.48 -5.78 -5.62
CA TYR A 80 2.64 -6.59 -5.99
C TYR A 80 2.81 -6.65 -7.51
N LEU A 81 1.73 -6.70 -8.29
CA LEU A 81 1.79 -6.65 -9.74
C LEU A 81 2.43 -5.35 -10.24
N GLY A 82 2.04 -4.19 -9.70
CA GLY A 82 2.62 -2.91 -10.09
C GLY A 82 4.04 -2.67 -9.56
N ARG A 83 4.38 -3.25 -8.41
CA ARG A 83 5.70 -3.18 -7.80
C ARG A 83 6.73 -4.05 -8.54
N ASP A 84 6.39 -5.31 -8.76
CA ASP A 84 7.33 -6.31 -9.28
C ASP A 84 7.33 -6.31 -10.82
N GLN A 85 6.18 -6.02 -11.45
CA GLN A 85 6.00 -5.99 -12.91
C GLN A 85 6.49 -7.26 -13.61
N ASP A 86 6.50 -8.38 -12.90
CA ASP A 86 6.95 -9.68 -13.38
C ASP A 86 5.75 -10.45 -13.95
N TYR A 87 5.38 -10.15 -15.20
CA TYR A 87 4.28 -10.79 -15.92
C TYR A 87 4.60 -10.91 -17.42
N ASP A 88 3.97 -11.86 -18.11
CA ASP A 88 4.06 -11.95 -19.56
C ASP A 88 3.22 -10.84 -20.21
N LYS A 89 3.88 -9.93 -20.94
CA LYS A 89 3.23 -8.80 -21.62
C LYS A 89 2.32 -9.23 -22.77
N ASN A 90 2.41 -10.47 -23.23
CA ASN A 90 1.53 -11.02 -24.25
C ASN A 90 0.22 -11.57 -23.65
N ASP A 91 0.14 -11.70 -22.33
CA ASP A 91 -1.06 -12.19 -21.67
C ASP A 91 -2.14 -11.13 -21.55
N THR A 92 -3.39 -11.58 -21.53
CA THR A 92 -4.54 -10.73 -21.23
C THR A 92 -4.50 -10.26 -19.77
N PRO A 93 -4.99 -9.04 -19.45
CA PRO A 93 -5.15 -8.56 -18.07
C PRO A 93 -5.77 -9.58 -17.11
N GLU A 94 -6.80 -10.31 -17.55
CA GLU A 94 -7.51 -11.31 -16.76
C GLU A 94 -6.59 -12.47 -16.38
N LYS A 95 -5.75 -12.92 -17.32
CA LYS A 95 -4.77 -13.99 -17.09
C LYS A 95 -3.67 -13.52 -16.14
N ILE A 96 -3.11 -12.34 -16.36
CA ILE A 96 -2.09 -11.72 -15.48
C ILE A 96 -2.60 -11.66 -14.03
N TYR A 97 -3.81 -11.13 -13.84
CA TYR A 97 -4.41 -11.05 -12.51
C TYR A 97 -4.63 -12.44 -11.91
N SER A 98 -5.18 -13.38 -12.69
CA SER A 98 -5.47 -14.74 -12.24
C SER A 98 -4.21 -15.47 -11.78
N GLU A 99 -3.08 -15.32 -12.48
CA GLU A 99 -1.82 -15.95 -12.12
C GLU A 99 -1.27 -15.42 -10.79
N TYR A 100 -1.23 -14.10 -10.61
CA TYR A 100 -0.84 -13.50 -9.34
C TYR A 100 -1.77 -13.92 -8.21
N ARG A 101 -3.09 -13.86 -8.45
CA ARG A 101 -4.11 -14.27 -7.48
C ARG A 101 -3.94 -15.73 -7.07
N HIS A 102 -3.66 -16.61 -8.04
CA HIS A 102 -3.40 -18.03 -7.80
C HIS A 102 -2.12 -18.25 -7.02
N TYR A 103 -1.03 -17.55 -7.38
CA TYR A 103 0.25 -17.63 -6.67
C TYR A 103 0.10 -17.33 -5.17
N PHE A 104 -0.53 -16.21 -4.82
CA PHE A 104 -0.82 -15.90 -3.41
C PHE A 104 -1.74 -16.93 -2.75
N GLY A 105 -2.76 -17.40 -3.47
CA GLY A 105 -3.64 -18.47 -2.98
C GLY A 105 -2.90 -19.77 -2.68
N SER A 106 -1.93 -20.16 -3.52
CA SER A 106 -1.14 -21.38 -3.37
C SER A 106 -0.21 -21.34 -2.17
N LYS A 107 0.26 -20.15 -1.78
CA LYS A 107 1.10 -19.94 -0.60
C LYS A 107 0.30 -19.86 0.70
N GLY A 108 -1.03 -19.73 0.58
CA GLY A 108 -1.89 -19.35 1.70
C GLY A 108 -1.89 -17.84 1.88
N TRP A 109 -3.05 -17.29 2.21
CA TRP A 109 -3.17 -15.87 2.54
C TRP A 109 -2.86 -15.65 4.00
N ASP A 110 -2.03 -14.66 4.29
CA ASP A 110 -1.82 -14.17 5.64
C ASP A 110 -3.11 -13.59 6.23
N GLU A 111 -3.16 -13.47 7.55
CA GLU A 111 -4.26 -12.78 8.23
C GLU A 111 -4.45 -11.35 7.70
N LYS A 112 -5.70 -10.89 7.66
CA LYS A 112 -6.06 -9.58 7.08
C LYS A 112 -5.20 -8.44 7.63
N ASP A 113 -4.98 -8.40 8.94
CA ASP A 113 -4.19 -7.34 9.58
C ASP A 113 -2.70 -7.41 9.20
N ILE A 114 -2.15 -8.61 8.97
CA ILE A 114 -0.78 -8.79 8.47
C ILE A 114 -0.64 -8.25 7.05
N ILE A 115 -1.62 -8.52 6.17
CA ILE A 115 -1.64 -7.98 4.81
C ILE A 115 -1.73 -6.45 4.85
N ILE A 116 -2.62 -5.90 5.68
CA ILE A 116 -2.77 -4.44 5.82
C ILE A 116 -1.45 -3.81 6.24
N ASN A 117 -0.80 -4.32 7.28
CA ASN A 117 0.51 -3.82 7.73
C ASN A 117 1.54 -3.86 6.60
N THR A 118 1.61 -4.99 5.88
CA THR A 118 2.55 -5.16 4.75
C THR A 118 2.31 -4.14 3.63
N VAL A 119 1.03 -3.81 3.37
CA VAL A 119 0.60 -2.83 2.37
C VAL A 119 0.93 -1.40 2.84
N THR A 120 0.60 -1.03 4.08
CA THR A 120 0.81 0.32 4.61
C THR A 120 2.27 0.66 4.85
N GLU A 121 3.13 -0.33 5.10
CA GLU A 121 4.59 -0.15 5.21
C GLU A 121 5.24 0.31 3.89
N LYS A 122 4.55 0.19 2.74
CA LYS A 122 5.10 0.61 1.45
C LYS A 122 4.84 2.10 1.25
N ILE A 123 5.90 2.91 1.42
CA ILE A 123 5.83 4.37 1.21
C ILE A 123 5.24 4.69 -0.17
N SER A 124 5.72 4.05 -1.24
CA SER A 124 5.23 4.26 -2.61
C SER A 124 4.02 3.39 -3.00
N LEU A 125 3.15 3.05 -2.05
CA LEU A 125 1.96 2.22 -2.28
C LEU A 125 1.07 2.79 -3.40
N GLY A 126 0.82 4.10 -3.40
CA GLY A 126 -0.05 4.74 -4.40
C GLY A 126 0.46 4.50 -5.83
N LYS A 127 1.76 4.67 -6.05
CA LYS A 127 2.41 4.36 -7.32
C LYS A 127 2.25 2.89 -7.71
N TYR A 128 2.50 1.96 -6.79
CA TYR A 128 2.38 0.53 -7.10
C TYR A 128 0.95 0.14 -7.48
N LEU A 129 -0.06 0.71 -6.81
CA LEU A 129 -1.45 0.49 -7.17
C LEU A 129 -1.80 1.07 -8.53
N GLN A 130 -1.33 2.28 -8.84
CA GLN A 130 -1.55 2.90 -10.15
C GLN A 130 -0.90 2.10 -11.28
N ASP A 131 0.36 1.69 -11.11
CA ASP A 131 1.07 0.88 -12.09
C ASP A 131 0.38 -0.48 -12.28
N GLY A 132 -0.03 -1.14 -11.19
CA GLY A 132 -0.74 -2.42 -11.22
C GLY A 132 -2.09 -2.34 -11.93
N LEU A 133 -2.88 -1.31 -11.64
CA LEU A 133 -4.15 -1.07 -12.34
C LEU A 133 -3.92 -0.74 -13.82
N GLY A 134 -2.87 -0.01 -14.14
CA GLY A 134 -2.45 0.27 -15.52
C GLY A 134 -2.14 -0.99 -16.31
N ILE A 135 -1.42 -1.95 -15.71
CA ILE A 135 -1.16 -3.28 -16.30
C ILE A 135 -2.47 -4.02 -16.57
N LEU A 136 -3.44 -3.88 -15.66
CA LEU A 136 -4.75 -4.52 -15.79
C LEU A 136 -5.74 -3.74 -16.68
N GLY A 137 -5.30 -2.66 -17.32
CA GLY A 137 -6.14 -1.83 -18.18
C GLY A 137 -7.21 -1.01 -17.45
N VAL A 138 -7.09 -0.86 -16.13
CA VAL A 138 -8.04 -0.13 -15.28
C VAL A 138 -7.55 1.30 -15.03
N ARG A 139 -8.42 2.29 -15.26
CA ARG A 139 -8.14 3.70 -14.94
C ARG A 139 -8.94 4.15 -13.73
N VAL A 140 -8.27 4.84 -12.81
CA VAL A 140 -8.80 5.40 -11.54
C VAL A 140 -8.32 6.81 -11.32
#